data_AF-A0A257X0K3-F1
#
_entry.id   AF-A0A257X0K3-F1
#
_cell.length_a   1.000
_cell.length_b   1.000
_cell.length_c   1.000
_cell.angle_alpha   90.00
_cell.angle_beta   90.00
_cell.angle_gamma   90.00
#
_symmetry.space_group_name_H-M   'P 1'
#
loop_
_entity.id
_entity.type
_entity.pdbx_description
1 polymer ?
#
loop_
_entity_poly.entity_id
_entity_poly.type
_entity_poly.pdbx_seq_one_letter_code
_entity_poly.pdbx_strand_id
1 'polypeptide(L)'
;MPTSAPNSSLSSHGRRFSGWQGVLCACTVFVLTLNAAGQAGSTLRVRLADGFDFPVGKPDAAGFYKARGYWPNGHLGEDWNGQGGGDSDLGDPIYAIGRGVVIFSQNIGVGWGNCVLVRHIFREADGKVAMVDSLYAHLHERKVKLHELVEKGQLVGTMGGNNGMYPVHLHLEVRKNLHIGMNRSQFARDSSNYYSPTAFINARRVLPSSTQKYDMPVNNFAPYGRALADVGSDGSRSATVDVPAFKGGSDSAKGDPKQEDDFWSRLKAKMRSGQATNGTDEKR
;
A
#
# COMPACT_ATOMS: atom_id res chain seq x y z
N MET A 1 38.89 -53.51 76.38
CA MET A 1 39.08 -54.75 75.59
C MET A 1 38.05 -54.75 74.46
N PRO A 2 38.37 -55.32 73.28
CA PRO A 2 38.12 -54.67 71.97
C PRO A 2 36.83 -55.18 71.26
N THR A 3 36.46 -54.87 70.00
CA THR A 3 37.06 -54.28 68.75
C THR A 3 35.87 -53.84 67.84
N SER A 4 35.90 -52.99 66.80
CA SER A 4 36.87 -52.05 66.19
C SER A 4 36.15 -51.14 65.14
N ALA A 5 36.82 -50.08 64.65
CA ALA A 5 36.49 -49.29 63.44
C ALA A 5 37.55 -49.59 62.33
N PRO A 6 37.63 -48.91 61.14
CA PRO A 6 36.86 -47.81 60.53
C PRO A 6 36.25 -48.25 59.15
N ASN A 7 36.12 -47.52 58.01
CA ASN A 7 36.58 -46.20 57.52
C ASN A 7 35.81 -45.70 56.26
N SER A 8 36.05 -44.43 55.86
CA SER A 8 36.15 -43.82 54.49
C SER A 8 35.25 -44.27 53.30
N SER A 9 34.75 -43.41 52.40
CA SER A 9 35.08 -41.99 52.09
C SER A 9 33.98 -41.18 51.36
N LEU A 10 33.83 -39.89 51.74
CA LEU A 10 33.58 -38.67 50.94
C LEU A 10 32.82 -38.74 49.58
N SER A 11 31.67 -38.03 49.50
CA SER A 11 31.38 -36.91 48.56
C SER A 11 29.88 -36.50 48.64
N SER A 12 29.42 -35.29 48.30
CA SER A 12 29.76 -33.92 48.73
C SER A 12 28.68 -32.94 48.20
N HIS A 13 28.39 -31.84 48.90
CA HIS A 13 27.38 -30.80 48.53
C HIS A 13 25.91 -31.29 48.52
N GLY A 14 24.86 -30.52 48.82
CA GLY A 14 24.65 -29.14 49.34
C GLY A 14 23.14 -28.81 49.20
N ARG A 15 22.47 -27.88 49.89
CA ARG A 15 22.81 -26.85 50.92
C ARG A 15 21.63 -26.75 51.92
N ARG A 16 21.74 -25.90 52.96
CA ARG A 16 20.68 -25.65 53.99
C ARG A 16 19.92 -24.32 53.78
N PHE A 17 18.96 -24.05 54.68
CA PHE A 17 18.14 -22.84 54.87
C PHE A 17 16.94 -22.75 53.89
N SER A 18 15.67 -22.67 54.29
CA SER A 18 14.97 -21.76 55.24
C SER A 18 15.00 -20.29 54.81
N GLY A 19 13.92 -19.51 54.87
CA GLY A 19 12.57 -19.80 55.35
C GLY A 19 11.94 -18.48 55.84
N TRP A 20 10.68 -18.22 55.46
CA TRP A 20 9.91 -17.00 55.77
C TRP A 20 10.56 -15.64 55.42
N GLN A 21 10.00 -14.97 54.42
CA GLN A 21 9.38 -13.66 54.64
C GLN A 21 8.34 -13.40 53.53
N GLY A 22 7.17 -12.90 53.91
CA GLY A 22 6.09 -12.60 52.96
C GLY A 22 6.16 -11.16 52.48
N VAL A 23 6.24 -10.96 51.16
CA VAL A 23 6.10 -9.64 50.54
C VAL A 23 4.89 -9.71 49.60
N LEU A 24 3.78 -9.08 49.97
CA LEU A 24 2.70 -8.82 49.02
C LEU A 24 3.16 -7.70 48.07
N CYS A 25 3.76 -8.09 46.95
CA CYS A 25 3.83 -7.21 45.78
C CYS A 25 2.41 -6.96 45.27
N ALA A 26 1.82 -5.84 45.69
CA ALA A 26 0.61 -5.30 45.11
C ALA A 26 0.89 -4.81 43.68
N CYS A 27 0.95 -5.74 42.73
CA CYS A 27 1.07 -5.46 41.32
C CYS A 27 -0.22 -4.80 40.82
N THR A 28 -0.29 -3.48 40.98
CA THR A 28 -1.31 -2.63 40.35
C THR A 28 -1.14 -2.73 38.84
N VAL A 29 -1.89 -3.65 38.23
CA VAL A 29 -1.99 -3.76 36.77
C VAL A 29 -2.68 -2.51 36.26
N PHE A 30 -1.86 -1.50 35.94
CA PHE A 30 -2.32 -0.27 35.33
C PHE A 30 -2.71 -0.59 33.88
N VAL A 31 -3.95 -1.04 33.69
CA VAL A 31 -4.54 -1.25 32.36
C VAL A 31 -4.71 0.13 31.73
N LEU A 32 -3.64 0.60 31.09
CA LEU A 32 -3.69 1.75 30.20
C LEU A 32 -4.56 1.37 29.00
N THR A 33 -5.87 1.58 29.14
CA THR A 33 -6.81 1.64 28.03
C THR A 33 -6.44 2.87 27.20
N LEU A 34 -5.42 2.72 26.36
CA LEU A 34 -5.06 3.67 25.32
C LEU A 34 -6.23 3.73 24.34
N ASN A 35 -7.16 4.65 24.61
CA ASN A 35 -8.16 5.07 23.64
C ASN A 35 -7.40 5.54 22.40
N ALA A 36 -7.44 4.72 21.35
CA ALA A 36 -6.85 4.99 20.05
C ALA A 36 -7.68 6.04 19.29
N ALA A 37 -7.83 7.21 19.90
CA ALA A 37 -8.30 8.43 19.26
C ALA A 37 -7.27 8.82 18.21
N GLY A 38 -7.44 8.29 16.99
CA GLY A 38 -6.55 8.53 15.86
C GLY A 38 -6.50 10.02 15.55
N GLN A 39 -5.39 10.66 15.90
CA GLN A 39 -5.19 12.08 15.61
C GLN A 39 -5.17 12.28 14.09
N ALA A 40 -6.19 12.98 13.57
CA ALA A 40 -6.22 13.47 12.20
C ALA A 40 -4.95 14.28 11.93
N GLY A 41 -4.28 14.02 10.80
CA GLY A 41 -3.02 14.66 10.45
C GLY A 41 -1.74 14.06 11.07
N SER A 42 -1.84 12.99 11.88
CA SER A 42 -0.63 12.33 12.42
C SER A 42 0.30 11.79 11.32
N THR A 43 1.61 11.90 11.56
CA THR A 43 2.68 11.48 10.65
C THR A 43 3.59 10.40 11.29
N LEU A 44 4.23 9.58 10.44
CA LEU A 44 5.30 8.67 10.84
C LEU A 44 6.58 8.99 10.04
N ARG A 45 7.76 8.87 10.67
CA ARG A 45 9.06 9.18 10.04
C ARG A 45 9.70 7.93 9.45
N VAL A 46 9.72 7.80 8.12
CA VAL A 46 10.10 6.57 7.41
C VAL A 46 11.15 6.81 6.31
N ARG A 47 11.90 5.76 5.92
CA ARG A 47 12.82 5.82 4.77
C ARG A 47 12.02 5.84 3.46
N LEU A 48 12.57 6.47 2.43
CA LEU A 48 12.03 6.36 1.06
C LEU A 48 12.08 4.91 0.56
N ALA A 49 11.15 4.52 -0.33
CA ALA A 49 11.25 3.29 -1.10
C ALA A 49 12.37 3.38 -2.15
N ASP A 50 13.07 2.26 -2.32
CA ASP A 50 14.19 2.05 -3.26
C ASP A 50 13.73 1.51 -4.63
N GLY A 51 12.42 1.52 -4.87
CA GLY A 51 11.77 1.05 -6.09
C GLY A 51 10.51 0.26 -5.79
N PHE A 52 9.95 -0.37 -6.82
CA PHE A 52 8.71 -1.13 -6.75
C PHE A 52 8.78 -2.43 -7.56
N ASP A 53 8.17 -3.51 -7.09
CA ASP A 53 8.10 -4.82 -7.74
C ASP A 53 6.64 -5.29 -7.84
N PHE A 54 6.37 -6.34 -8.64
CA PHE A 54 5.02 -6.92 -8.71
C PHE A 54 4.67 -7.67 -7.41
N PRO A 55 3.40 -7.57 -6.93
CA PRO A 55 2.98 -8.12 -5.64
C PRO A 55 2.66 -9.62 -5.69
N VAL A 56 2.57 -10.19 -6.89
CA VAL A 56 2.43 -11.63 -7.17
C VAL A 56 3.67 -12.08 -7.95
N GLY A 57 4.02 -13.37 -7.90
CA GLY A 57 5.14 -13.94 -8.68
C GLY A 57 6.45 -13.14 -8.58
N LYS A 58 6.72 -12.57 -7.40
CA LYS A 58 7.69 -11.48 -7.25
C LYS A 58 9.12 -11.88 -7.68
N PRO A 59 9.90 -10.97 -8.27
CA PRO A 59 9.60 -9.54 -8.44
C PRO A 59 8.85 -9.21 -9.75
N ASP A 60 8.67 -10.18 -10.65
CA ASP A 60 8.32 -9.95 -12.07
C ASP A 60 7.00 -10.61 -12.52
N ALA A 61 6.10 -10.94 -11.57
CA ALA A 61 4.84 -11.65 -11.83
C ALA A 61 5.00 -13.03 -12.49
N ALA A 62 6.11 -13.73 -12.23
CA ALA A 62 6.38 -15.07 -12.73
C ALA A 62 5.32 -16.07 -12.25
N GLY A 63 4.68 -16.78 -13.19
CA GLY A 63 3.55 -17.70 -12.92
C GLY A 63 2.17 -17.03 -12.85
N PHE A 64 2.10 -15.71 -13.02
CA PHE A 64 0.86 -14.93 -12.99
C PHE A 64 0.62 -14.22 -14.33
N TYR A 65 -0.58 -13.67 -14.50
CA TYR A 65 -0.91 -12.76 -15.59
C TYR A 65 -1.91 -11.71 -15.12
N LYS A 66 -1.96 -10.59 -15.84
CA LYS A 66 -2.97 -9.54 -15.64
C LYS A 66 -4.24 -9.93 -16.40
N ALA A 67 -5.24 -10.43 -15.68
CA ALA A 67 -6.55 -10.77 -16.22
C ALA A 67 -7.34 -9.51 -16.63
N ARG A 68 -7.09 -8.36 -15.99
CA ARG A 68 -7.83 -7.11 -16.27
C ARG A 68 -6.97 -5.86 -16.10
N GLY A 69 -7.07 -4.95 -17.06
CA GLY A 69 -6.40 -3.65 -17.05
C GLY A 69 -7.11 -2.57 -16.22
N TYR A 70 -6.40 -1.47 -15.97
CA TYR A 70 -6.97 -0.20 -15.51
C TYR A 70 -7.73 0.50 -16.65
N TRP A 71 -8.89 1.11 -16.37
CA TRP A 71 -9.49 2.12 -17.24
C TRP A 71 -10.32 3.17 -16.47
N PRO A 72 -10.29 4.46 -16.90
CA PRO A 72 -11.06 5.53 -16.27
C PRO A 72 -12.57 5.23 -16.17
N ASN A 73 -13.17 5.68 -15.07
CA ASN A 73 -14.58 5.56 -14.70
C ASN A 73 -15.14 4.14 -14.53
N GLY A 74 -14.34 3.10 -14.81
CA GLY A 74 -14.66 1.70 -14.51
C GLY A 74 -13.69 1.11 -13.49
N HIS A 75 -12.61 0.51 -13.99
CA HIS A 75 -11.69 -0.32 -13.23
C HIS A 75 -10.45 0.46 -12.80
N LEU A 76 -10.28 0.71 -11.50
CA LEU A 76 -9.32 1.72 -11.00
C LEU A 76 -7.97 1.10 -10.57
N GLY A 77 -7.76 -0.15 -10.99
CA GLY A 77 -6.60 -0.98 -10.69
C GLY A 77 -6.41 -2.05 -11.75
N GLU A 78 -5.71 -3.12 -11.41
CA GLU A 78 -5.48 -4.28 -12.28
C GLU A 78 -5.78 -5.57 -11.51
N ASP A 79 -6.47 -6.50 -12.17
CA ASP A 79 -6.79 -7.82 -11.60
C ASP A 79 -5.74 -8.83 -12.08
N TRP A 80 -5.14 -9.57 -11.14
CA TRP A 80 -4.04 -10.51 -11.37
C TRP A 80 -4.40 -11.93 -10.92
N ASN A 81 -4.08 -12.91 -11.77
CA ASN A 81 -4.40 -14.33 -11.59
C ASN A 81 -3.17 -15.22 -11.81
N GLY A 82 -3.16 -16.37 -11.13
CA GLY A 82 -2.21 -17.45 -11.38
C GLY A 82 -2.54 -18.23 -12.67
N GLN A 83 -1.52 -18.80 -13.31
CA GLN A 83 -1.66 -19.49 -14.59
C GLN A 83 -2.32 -20.89 -14.49
N GLY A 84 -2.65 -21.38 -13.29
CA GLY A 84 -3.27 -22.70 -13.08
C GLY A 84 -4.74 -22.79 -13.49
N GLY A 85 -5.46 -21.65 -13.58
CA GLY A 85 -6.87 -21.59 -13.96
C GLY A 85 -7.86 -21.96 -12.85
N GLY A 86 -9.12 -21.54 -13.00
CA GLY A 86 -10.10 -21.58 -11.91
C GLY A 86 -9.62 -20.75 -10.71
N ASP A 87 -9.99 -21.16 -9.50
CA ASP A 87 -9.54 -20.56 -8.23
C ASP A 87 -8.25 -21.24 -7.69
N SER A 88 -7.36 -21.73 -8.57
CA SER A 88 -6.14 -22.47 -8.15
C SER A 88 -5.07 -21.59 -7.51
N ASP A 89 -5.20 -20.27 -7.64
CA ASP A 89 -4.43 -19.22 -6.97
C ASP A 89 -4.99 -18.85 -5.57
N LEU A 90 -6.01 -19.57 -5.07
CA LEU A 90 -6.55 -19.35 -3.72
C LEU A 90 -5.48 -19.54 -2.64
N GLY A 91 -5.19 -18.47 -1.90
CA GLY A 91 -4.18 -18.47 -0.85
C GLY A 91 -2.79 -18.04 -1.31
N ASP A 92 -2.57 -17.75 -2.60
CA ASP A 92 -1.25 -17.37 -3.11
C ASP A 92 -0.70 -16.11 -2.44
N PRO A 93 0.63 -16.02 -2.20
CA PRO A 93 1.21 -14.99 -1.36
C PRO A 93 1.22 -13.61 -2.06
N ILE A 94 0.59 -12.63 -1.41
CA ILE A 94 0.55 -11.23 -1.88
C ILE A 94 1.58 -10.41 -1.10
N TYR A 95 2.48 -9.75 -1.83
CA TYR A 95 3.59 -8.98 -1.29
C TYR A 95 3.41 -7.47 -1.46
N ALA A 96 3.99 -6.67 -0.55
CA ALA A 96 4.06 -5.21 -0.68
C ALA A 96 4.87 -4.81 -1.92
N ILE A 97 4.29 -4.00 -2.80
CA ILE A 97 4.98 -3.56 -4.03
C ILE A 97 6.25 -2.74 -3.74
N GLY A 98 6.37 -2.12 -2.56
CA GLY A 98 7.51 -1.29 -2.17
C GLY A 98 7.53 -1.03 -0.66
N ARG A 99 8.61 -0.41 -0.16
CA ARG A 99 8.68 0.03 1.26
C ARG A 99 7.56 1.03 1.58
N GLY A 100 6.94 0.92 2.76
CA GLY A 100 5.86 1.83 3.15
C GLY A 100 5.33 1.63 4.56
N VAL A 101 4.22 2.30 4.86
CA VAL A 101 3.42 2.13 6.09
C VAL A 101 2.07 1.54 5.70
N VAL A 102 1.60 0.54 6.42
CA VAL A 102 0.21 0.08 6.32
C VAL A 102 -0.72 1.14 6.92
N ILE A 103 -1.42 1.88 6.08
CA ILE A 103 -2.41 2.89 6.51
C ILE A 103 -3.81 2.30 6.69
N PHE A 104 -4.04 1.07 6.21
CA PHE A 104 -5.31 0.36 6.39
C PHE A 104 -5.09 -1.16 6.37
N SER A 105 -5.75 -1.90 7.27
CA SER A 105 -5.80 -3.37 7.23
C SER A 105 -7.06 -3.86 7.96
N GLN A 106 -8.18 -3.94 7.24
CA GLN A 106 -9.47 -4.38 7.80
C GLN A 106 -10.25 -5.24 6.79
N ASN A 107 -11.36 -5.84 7.25
CA ASN A 107 -12.36 -6.42 6.36
C ASN A 107 -13.48 -5.39 6.19
N ILE A 108 -13.70 -4.92 4.97
CA ILE A 108 -14.80 -4.02 4.62
C ILE A 108 -16.09 -4.80 4.33
N GLY A 109 -15.99 -6.10 4.05
CA GLY A 109 -17.10 -6.90 3.53
C GLY A 109 -17.58 -6.36 2.18
N VAL A 110 -18.88 -6.48 1.90
CA VAL A 110 -19.54 -6.03 0.66
C VAL A 110 -18.71 -6.40 -0.59
N GLY A 111 -18.63 -5.53 -1.61
CA GLY A 111 -17.80 -5.74 -2.81
C GLY A 111 -16.30 -5.45 -2.63
N TRP A 112 -15.74 -5.67 -1.44
CA TRP A 112 -14.32 -5.42 -1.14
C TRP A 112 -13.66 -6.58 -0.40
N GLY A 113 -14.28 -7.05 0.69
CA GLY A 113 -13.70 -8.06 1.57
C GLY A 113 -12.51 -7.54 2.36
N ASN A 114 -11.53 -8.42 2.59
CA ASN A 114 -10.28 -8.06 3.25
C ASN A 114 -9.46 -7.13 2.35
N CYS A 115 -9.08 -5.96 2.88
CA CYS A 115 -8.28 -4.97 2.17
C CYS A 115 -7.10 -4.49 3.02
N VAL A 116 -5.95 -4.28 2.36
CA VAL A 116 -4.77 -3.60 2.91
C VAL A 116 -4.48 -2.37 2.06
N LEU A 117 -4.18 -1.23 2.66
CA LEU A 117 -3.51 -0.12 1.97
C LEU A 117 -2.11 0.08 2.54
N VAL A 118 -1.12 0.19 1.66
CA VAL A 118 0.24 0.61 2.01
C VAL A 118 0.52 1.97 1.38
N ARG A 119 0.86 2.97 2.21
CA ARG A 119 1.38 4.25 1.75
C ARG A 119 2.87 4.16 1.52
N HIS A 120 3.30 4.57 0.34
CA HIS A 120 4.69 4.64 -0.06
C HIS A 120 5.12 6.10 -0.13
N ILE A 121 6.38 6.37 0.22
CA ILE A 121 7.06 7.63 -0.06
C ILE A 121 8.35 7.30 -0.79
N PHE A 122 8.66 8.02 -1.86
CA PHE A 122 9.76 7.69 -2.77
C PHE A 122 10.28 8.94 -3.47
N ARG A 123 11.44 8.84 -4.13
CA ARG A 123 11.98 9.93 -4.97
C ARG A 123 11.74 9.61 -6.44
N GLU A 124 11.11 10.53 -7.16
CA GLU A 124 10.97 10.48 -8.61
C GLU A 124 12.30 10.80 -9.32
N ALA A 125 12.41 10.45 -10.60
CA ALA A 125 13.61 10.69 -11.40
C ALA A 125 13.96 12.20 -11.56
N ASP A 126 12.99 13.09 -11.41
CA ASP A 126 13.20 14.55 -11.39
C ASP A 126 13.67 15.09 -10.01
N GLY A 127 13.94 14.19 -9.07
CA GLY A 127 14.38 14.50 -7.73
C GLY A 127 13.28 14.85 -6.73
N LYS A 128 12.02 14.99 -7.13
CA LYS A 128 10.91 15.30 -6.21
C LYS A 128 10.61 14.11 -5.30
N VAL A 129 10.20 14.39 -4.05
CA VAL A 129 9.68 13.36 -3.15
C VAL A 129 8.18 13.27 -3.36
N ALA A 130 7.70 12.07 -3.71
CA ALA A 130 6.31 11.77 -4.02
C ALA A 130 5.76 10.69 -3.08
N MET A 131 4.43 10.56 -3.05
CA MET A 131 3.70 9.55 -2.29
C MET A 131 2.60 8.93 -3.14
N VAL A 132 2.32 7.63 -2.90
CA VAL A 132 1.15 6.92 -3.44
C VAL A 132 0.64 5.92 -2.41
N ASP A 133 -0.63 5.56 -2.51
CA ASP A 133 -1.21 4.40 -1.80
C ASP A 133 -1.36 3.22 -2.76
N SER A 134 -0.86 2.05 -2.39
CA SER A 134 -1.23 0.78 -3.03
C SER A 134 -2.37 0.12 -2.25
N LEU A 135 -3.44 -0.29 -2.93
CA LEU A 135 -4.51 -1.14 -2.39
C LEU A 135 -4.27 -2.59 -2.80
N TYR A 136 -4.45 -3.51 -1.86
CA TYR A 136 -4.55 -4.95 -2.10
C TYR A 136 -5.93 -5.38 -1.57
N ALA A 137 -6.84 -5.79 -2.45
CA ALA A 137 -8.23 -6.12 -2.11
C ALA A 137 -8.58 -7.60 -2.40
N HIS A 138 -9.78 -8.00 -1.94
CA HIS A 138 -10.36 -9.35 -2.09
C HIS A 138 -9.58 -10.50 -1.41
N LEU A 139 -8.55 -10.16 -0.64
CA LEU A 139 -7.61 -11.08 0.02
C LEU A 139 -8.33 -12.17 0.83
N HIS A 140 -7.78 -13.40 0.84
CA HIS A 140 -8.25 -14.44 1.75
C HIS A 140 -7.84 -14.12 3.20
N GLU A 141 -6.58 -13.74 3.41
CA GLU A 141 -6.08 -13.23 4.70
C GLU A 141 -5.29 -11.92 4.55
N ARG A 142 -5.24 -11.14 5.64
CA ARG A 142 -4.28 -10.04 5.81
C ARG A 142 -3.20 -10.48 6.79
N LYS A 143 -1.94 -10.30 6.42
CA LYS A 143 -0.77 -10.72 7.23
C LYS A 143 -0.09 -9.57 7.97
N VAL A 144 -0.54 -8.31 7.75
CA VAL A 144 0.00 -7.07 8.34
C VAL A 144 -1.07 -6.21 9.02
N LYS A 145 -0.67 -5.37 9.98
CA LYS A 145 -1.55 -4.55 10.84
C LYS A 145 -1.46 -3.05 10.52
N LEU A 146 -2.44 -2.27 10.99
CA LEU A 146 -2.42 -0.80 10.88
C LEU A 146 -1.16 -0.20 11.53
N HIS A 147 -0.56 0.79 10.87
CA HIS A 147 0.71 1.45 11.17
C HIS A 147 1.96 0.55 11.15
N GLU A 148 1.86 -0.68 10.67
CA GLU A 148 3.02 -1.55 10.48
C GLU A 148 3.93 -1.02 9.35
N LEU A 149 5.24 -1.09 9.55
CA LEU A 149 6.23 -0.80 8.52
C LEU A 149 6.43 -2.04 7.65
N VAL A 150 6.32 -1.88 6.33
CA VAL A 150 6.58 -2.95 5.36
C VAL A 150 7.77 -2.60 4.48
N GLU A 151 8.58 -3.60 4.18
CA GLU A 151 9.66 -3.53 3.20
C GLU A 151 9.22 -4.08 1.83
N LYS A 152 9.94 -3.72 0.75
CA LYS A 152 9.61 -4.19 -0.61
C LYS A 152 9.65 -5.72 -0.67
N GLY A 153 8.58 -6.33 -1.17
CA GLY A 153 8.45 -7.79 -1.23
C GLY A 153 8.14 -8.48 0.11
N GLN A 154 7.80 -7.75 1.18
CA GLN A 154 7.26 -8.33 2.43
C GLN A 154 5.84 -8.86 2.21
N LEU A 155 5.48 -9.98 2.83
CA LEU A 155 4.13 -10.58 2.72
C LEU A 155 3.10 -9.67 3.40
N VAL A 156 2.05 -9.26 2.69
CA VAL A 156 0.94 -8.42 3.22
C VAL A 156 -0.39 -9.14 3.31
N GLY A 157 -0.59 -10.20 2.51
CA GLY A 157 -1.83 -10.95 2.47
C GLY A 157 -1.72 -12.23 1.66
N THR A 158 -2.85 -12.88 1.43
CA THR A 158 -2.99 -14.02 0.52
C THR A 158 -4.16 -13.78 -0.44
N MET A 159 -4.06 -14.29 -1.67
CA MET A 159 -5.07 -14.06 -2.72
C MET A 159 -6.40 -14.72 -2.37
N GLY A 160 -7.51 -14.14 -2.81
CA GLY A 160 -8.85 -14.65 -2.54
C GLY A 160 -9.94 -14.10 -3.47
N GLY A 161 -11.16 -14.61 -3.31
CA GLY A 161 -12.34 -14.24 -4.12
C GLY A 161 -13.44 -13.54 -3.31
N ASN A 162 -13.09 -12.87 -2.19
CA ASN A 162 -14.06 -12.23 -1.29
C ASN A 162 -15.23 -13.17 -0.90
N ASN A 163 -14.92 -14.30 -0.26
CA ASN A 163 -15.88 -15.36 0.12
C ASN A 163 -16.72 -15.92 -1.05
N GLY A 164 -16.16 -15.96 -2.26
CA GLY A 164 -16.84 -16.47 -3.46
C GLY A 164 -17.76 -15.46 -4.15
N MET A 165 -17.73 -14.18 -3.75
CA MET A 165 -18.39 -13.11 -4.50
C MET A 165 -17.73 -12.86 -5.86
N TYR A 166 -16.45 -13.19 -5.99
CA TYR A 166 -15.67 -13.14 -7.22
C TYR A 166 -14.91 -14.45 -7.40
N PRO A 167 -14.54 -14.84 -8.63
CA PRO A 167 -13.40 -15.72 -8.85
C PRO A 167 -12.17 -15.15 -8.13
N VAL A 168 -11.28 -16.00 -7.66
CA VAL A 168 -10.05 -15.57 -6.99
C VAL A 168 -9.23 -14.67 -7.92
N HIS A 169 -8.67 -13.59 -7.36
CA HIS A 169 -7.67 -12.74 -8.00
C HIS A 169 -7.07 -11.78 -6.95
N LEU A 170 -5.92 -11.18 -7.25
CA LEU A 170 -5.53 -9.93 -6.57
C LEU A 170 -6.10 -8.76 -7.36
N HIS A 171 -6.92 -7.93 -6.70
CA HIS A 171 -7.22 -6.59 -7.17
C HIS A 171 -6.23 -5.58 -6.58
N LEU A 172 -5.47 -4.91 -7.47
CA LEU A 172 -4.40 -3.98 -7.14
C LEU A 172 -4.69 -2.57 -7.68
N GLU A 173 -4.90 -1.56 -6.83
CA GLU A 173 -4.95 -0.14 -7.25
C GLU A 173 -3.67 0.60 -6.83
N VAL A 174 -3.22 1.60 -7.60
CA VAL A 174 -2.16 2.55 -7.19
C VAL A 174 -2.68 3.98 -7.33
N ARG A 175 -2.72 4.70 -6.20
CA ARG A 175 -3.47 5.95 -6.02
C ARG A 175 -2.54 7.12 -5.74
N LYS A 176 -2.75 8.21 -6.46
CA LYS A 176 -2.08 9.52 -6.30
C LYS A 176 -2.64 10.30 -5.11
N ASN A 177 -3.95 10.23 -4.93
CA ASN A 177 -4.68 11.02 -3.96
C ASN A 177 -4.79 10.28 -2.62
N LEU A 178 -4.03 10.78 -1.65
CA LEU A 178 -3.87 10.23 -0.31
C LEU A 178 -5.13 10.33 0.58
N HIS A 179 -6.19 10.99 0.11
CA HIS A 179 -7.44 11.20 0.88
C HIS A 179 -8.54 10.18 0.52
N ILE A 180 -8.32 9.30 -0.47
CA ILE A 180 -9.33 8.36 -0.96
C ILE A 180 -9.75 7.32 0.10
N GLY A 181 -8.79 6.76 0.86
CA GLY A 181 -9.08 5.68 1.81
C GLY A 181 -9.80 4.50 1.13
N MET A 182 -10.90 4.01 1.71
CA MET A 182 -11.77 3.04 1.01
C MET A 182 -12.94 3.71 0.24
N ASN A 183 -13.05 5.04 0.27
CA ASN A 183 -14.19 5.81 -0.22
C ASN A 183 -14.09 6.20 -1.70
N ARG A 184 -13.66 5.27 -2.58
CA ARG A 184 -13.38 5.55 -4.01
C ARG A 184 -14.54 6.16 -4.82
N SER A 185 -15.77 6.07 -4.35
CA SER A 185 -16.97 6.66 -4.96
C SER A 185 -17.10 8.17 -4.73
N GLN A 186 -16.41 8.74 -3.73
CA GLN A 186 -16.43 10.17 -3.40
C GLN A 186 -15.41 11.00 -4.23
N PHE A 187 -14.62 10.35 -5.09
CA PHE A 187 -13.49 10.97 -5.81
C PHE A 187 -13.56 10.65 -7.30
N ALA A 188 -12.95 11.52 -8.14
CA ALA A 188 -12.88 11.31 -9.59
C ALA A 188 -12.19 9.97 -9.91
N ARG A 189 -12.80 9.17 -10.79
CA ARG A 189 -12.46 7.75 -11.00
C ARG A 189 -11.51 7.56 -12.18
N ASP A 190 -10.53 8.44 -12.31
CA ASP A 190 -9.70 8.57 -13.52
C ASP A 190 -8.22 8.86 -13.21
N SER A 191 -7.45 9.13 -14.27
CA SER A 191 -6.00 9.28 -14.22
C SER A 191 -5.52 10.53 -13.47
N SER A 192 -6.41 11.41 -12.97
CA SER A 192 -6.08 12.43 -11.97
C SER A 192 -5.74 11.81 -10.61
N ASN A 193 -6.49 10.78 -10.20
CA ASN A 193 -6.39 10.14 -8.89
C ASN A 193 -5.66 8.78 -8.90
N TYR A 194 -5.57 8.11 -10.06
CA TYR A 194 -5.03 6.76 -10.20
C TYR A 194 -3.87 6.67 -11.21
N TYR A 195 -3.06 5.61 -11.09
CA TYR A 195 -2.15 5.11 -12.12
C TYR A 195 -2.62 3.72 -12.59
N SER A 196 -2.19 3.26 -13.78
CA SER A 196 -2.06 1.81 -14.02
C SER A 196 -0.93 1.28 -13.13
N PRO A 197 -1.17 0.27 -12.27
CA PRO A 197 -0.15 -0.34 -11.43
C PRO A 197 1.06 -0.85 -12.22
N THR A 198 0.84 -1.61 -13.31
CA THR A 198 1.94 -2.09 -14.18
C THR A 198 2.80 -0.94 -14.71
N ALA A 199 2.19 0.14 -15.19
CA ALA A 199 2.93 1.29 -15.71
C ALA A 199 3.68 2.04 -14.59
N PHE A 200 3.10 2.13 -13.40
CA PHE A 200 3.74 2.73 -12.24
C PHE A 200 4.96 1.92 -11.77
N ILE A 201 4.81 0.60 -11.64
CA ILE A 201 5.83 -0.35 -11.18
C ILE A 201 6.98 -0.40 -12.18
N ASN A 202 6.71 -0.65 -13.47
CA ASN A 202 7.75 -0.79 -14.49
C ASN A 202 8.61 0.48 -14.66
N ALA A 203 8.01 1.67 -14.50
CA ALA A 203 8.74 2.94 -14.54
C ALA A 203 9.61 3.20 -13.28
N ARG A 204 9.50 2.38 -12.22
CA ARG A 204 10.08 2.64 -10.89
C ARG A 204 10.66 1.40 -10.21
N ARG A 205 11.14 0.41 -10.97
CA ARG A 205 11.72 -0.84 -10.40
C ARG A 205 12.90 -0.59 -9.46
N VAL A 206 13.71 0.43 -9.77
CA VAL A 206 14.82 0.92 -8.95
C VAL A 206 14.70 2.44 -8.81
N LEU A 207 14.84 2.97 -7.60
CA LEU A 207 14.79 4.41 -7.29
C LEU A 207 15.92 4.84 -6.32
N PRO A 208 16.32 6.13 -6.33
CA PRO A 208 17.33 6.65 -5.40
C PRO A 208 16.90 6.51 -3.93
N SER A 209 17.66 5.72 -3.16
CA SER A 209 17.41 5.46 -1.75
C SER A 209 18.36 6.24 -0.84
N SER A 210 17.98 6.42 0.42
CA SER A 210 18.86 7.00 1.46
C SER A 210 18.46 6.54 2.85
N THR A 211 19.33 6.76 3.83
CA THR A 211 19.07 6.50 5.26
C THR A 211 18.20 7.58 5.90
N GLN A 212 18.02 8.73 5.24
CA GLN A 212 17.21 9.84 5.74
C GLN A 212 15.74 9.44 5.87
N LYS A 213 15.12 9.86 6.98
CA LYS A 213 13.69 9.67 7.24
C LYS A 213 12.89 10.91 6.87
N TYR A 214 11.70 10.68 6.34
CA TYR A 214 10.77 11.65 5.81
C TYR A 214 9.40 11.43 6.46
N ASP A 215 8.61 12.50 6.53
CA ASP A 215 7.38 12.52 7.31
C ASP A 215 6.21 12.12 6.39
N MET A 216 5.58 10.98 6.71
CA MET A 216 4.48 10.41 5.96
C MET A 216 3.19 10.58 6.76
N PRO A 217 2.16 11.32 6.27
CA PRO A 217 0.85 11.36 6.93
C PRO A 217 0.19 9.99 6.85
N VAL A 218 -0.45 9.55 7.93
CA VAL A 218 -1.11 8.22 7.99
C VAL A 218 -2.62 8.31 8.25
N ASN A 219 -3.10 9.36 8.92
CA ASN A 219 -4.52 9.57 9.22
C ASN A 219 -5.06 10.83 8.50
N ASN A 220 -5.33 10.72 7.20
CA ASN A 220 -5.78 11.83 6.33
C ASN A 220 -6.83 11.43 5.27
N PHE A 221 -7.62 10.39 5.54
CA PHE A 221 -8.77 9.96 4.74
C PHE A 221 -9.93 9.57 5.68
N ALA A 222 -11.16 9.62 5.18
CA ALA A 222 -12.33 9.32 5.99
C ALA A 222 -12.47 7.81 6.30
N PRO A 223 -13.10 7.43 7.43
CA PRO A 223 -13.63 6.08 7.63
C PRO A 223 -14.53 5.66 6.45
N TYR A 224 -14.60 4.36 6.16
CA TYR A 224 -15.41 3.87 5.05
C TYR A 224 -16.89 4.20 5.25
N GLY A 225 -17.54 4.71 4.20
CA GLY A 225 -18.95 5.12 4.22
C GLY A 225 -19.22 6.51 4.82
N ARG A 226 -18.19 7.29 5.18
CA ARG A 226 -18.31 8.67 5.71
C ARG A 226 -17.47 9.66 4.89
N ALA A 227 -17.74 10.95 5.04
CA ALA A 227 -16.88 12.03 4.56
C ALA A 227 -15.83 12.43 5.62
N LEU A 228 -14.81 13.19 5.22
CA LEU A 228 -13.77 13.68 6.14
C LEU A 228 -14.31 14.70 7.16
N ALA A 229 -15.33 15.49 6.77
CA ALA A 229 -15.97 16.48 7.64
C ALA A 229 -16.75 15.82 8.80
N ASP A 230 -17.36 14.65 8.54
CA ASP A 230 -18.18 13.89 9.51
C ASP A 230 -17.37 13.35 10.71
N VAL A 231 -16.04 13.43 10.64
CA VAL A 231 -15.12 13.03 11.72
C VAL A 231 -14.86 14.19 12.69
N GLY A 232 -15.30 15.41 12.35
CA GLY A 232 -15.03 16.64 13.11
C GLY A 232 -16.03 17.02 14.20
N SER A 233 -17.15 16.28 14.36
CA SER A 233 -18.14 16.55 15.43
C SER A 233 -17.62 16.20 16.83
N ASP A 234 -16.73 15.22 16.93
CA ASP A 234 -16.40 14.56 18.18
C ASP A 234 -15.20 15.23 18.88
N GLY A 235 -15.38 16.50 19.22
CA GLY A 235 -14.67 17.19 20.30
C GLY A 235 -13.21 17.60 20.09
N SER A 236 -12.53 17.16 19.03
CA SER A 236 -11.11 17.46 18.80
C SER A 236 -10.87 18.53 17.73
N ARG A 237 -10.26 19.66 18.10
CA ARG A 237 -9.93 20.74 17.15
C ARG A 237 -8.77 20.34 16.24
N SER A 238 -9.06 20.15 14.95
CA SER A 238 -8.05 19.83 13.94
C SER A 238 -7.08 20.99 13.71
N ALA A 239 -5.78 20.70 13.71
CA ALA A 239 -4.76 21.60 13.16
C ALA A 239 -4.62 21.29 11.66
N THR A 240 -4.87 22.28 10.81
CA THR A 240 -4.79 22.14 9.35
C THR A 240 -3.35 21.93 8.89
N VAL A 241 -2.99 20.69 8.59
CA VAL A 241 -1.74 20.36 7.90
C VAL A 241 -1.96 20.54 6.40
N ASP A 242 -1.41 21.62 5.83
CA ASP A 242 -1.37 21.82 4.38
C ASP A 242 -0.51 20.73 3.72
N VAL A 243 -1.18 19.71 3.18
CA VAL A 243 -0.57 18.79 2.20
C VAL A 243 -0.54 19.53 0.87
N PRO A 244 0.63 19.74 0.22
CA PRO A 244 0.70 20.47 -1.03
C PRO A 244 -0.18 19.85 -2.12
N ALA A 245 -1.30 20.51 -2.41
CA ALA A 245 -2.18 20.10 -3.49
C ALA A 245 -1.40 20.12 -4.82
N PHE A 246 -1.42 19.00 -5.54
CA PHE A 246 -0.73 18.89 -6.83
C PHE A 246 -1.45 19.77 -7.86
N LYS A 247 -1.04 21.04 -7.96
CA LYS A 247 -1.49 21.96 -9.00
C LYS A 247 -1.04 21.39 -10.35
N GLY A 248 -1.96 20.73 -11.04
CA GLY A 248 -1.83 20.52 -12.48
C GLY A 248 -1.66 21.88 -13.14
N GLY A 249 -0.55 22.07 -13.85
CA GLY A 249 -0.19 23.35 -14.44
C GLY A 249 -1.10 23.74 -15.60
N SER A 250 -2.27 24.30 -15.30
CA SER A 250 -3.08 25.04 -16.26
C SER A 250 -2.51 26.45 -16.45
N ASP A 251 -1.25 26.54 -16.88
CA ASP A 251 -0.70 27.81 -17.36
C ASP A 251 -1.37 28.14 -18.69
N SER A 252 -2.46 28.90 -18.59
CA SER A 252 -3.28 29.35 -19.71
C SER A 252 -2.54 30.41 -20.53
N ALA A 253 -1.53 29.96 -21.29
CA ALA A 253 -0.96 30.72 -22.38
C ALA A 253 -2.10 31.13 -23.33
N LYS A 254 -2.32 32.44 -23.48
CA LYS A 254 -3.36 32.98 -24.35
C LYS A 254 -2.96 32.81 -25.82
N GLY A 255 -3.26 31.65 -26.40
CA GLY A 255 -3.29 31.47 -27.85
C GLY A 255 -4.38 32.35 -28.48
N ASP A 256 -4.13 32.87 -29.67
CA ASP A 256 -5.15 33.54 -30.49
C ASP A 256 -6.11 32.45 -31.03
N PRO A 257 -7.43 32.51 -30.73
CA PRO A 257 -8.39 31.49 -31.15
C PRO A 257 -8.35 31.17 -32.66
N LYS A 258 -8.02 32.17 -33.50
CA LYS A 258 -7.93 31.99 -34.96
C LYS A 258 -6.90 30.94 -35.38
N GLN A 259 -5.83 30.75 -34.60
CA GLN A 259 -4.73 29.87 -34.98
C GLN A 259 -5.05 28.38 -34.73
N GLU A 260 -5.92 28.07 -33.76
CA GLU A 260 -6.39 26.70 -33.53
C GLU A 260 -7.44 26.28 -34.59
N ASP A 261 -8.35 27.17 -34.95
CA ASP A 261 -9.34 26.94 -36.02
C ASP A 261 -8.68 26.63 -37.37
N ASP A 262 -7.62 27.38 -37.74
CA ASP A 262 -6.82 27.14 -38.95
C ASP A 262 -6.10 25.78 -38.90
N PHE A 263 -5.56 25.38 -37.75
CA PHE A 263 -4.90 24.09 -37.58
C PHE A 263 -5.87 22.92 -37.78
N TRP A 264 -7.01 22.94 -37.08
CA TRP A 264 -8.01 21.87 -37.18
C TRP A 264 -8.67 21.82 -38.57
N SER A 265 -8.85 22.97 -39.23
CA SER A 265 -9.35 23.04 -40.60
C SER A 265 -8.37 22.43 -41.60
N ARG A 266 -7.07 22.76 -41.50
CA ARG A 266 -6.02 22.16 -42.33
C ARG A 266 -5.85 20.67 -42.11
N LEU A 267 -5.96 20.20 -40.86
CA LEU A 267 -5.86 18.77 -40.54
C LEU A 267 -7.06 17.98 -41.09
N LYS A 268 -8.28 18.49 -40.97
CA LYS A 268 -9.50 17.91 -41.57
C LYS A 268 -9.43 17.89 -43.10
N ALA A 269 -8.89 18.93 -43.73
CA ALA A 269 -8.65 18.96 -45.18
C ALA A 269 -7.65 17.87 -45.61
N LYS A 270 -6.53 17.72 -44.89
CA LYS A 270 -5.49 16.72 -45.20
C LYS A 270 -5.98 15.27 -45.04
N MET A 271 -6.87 15.01 -44.07
CA MET A 271 -7.53 13.69 -43.96
C MET A 271 -8.59 13.45 -45.04
N ARG A 272 -9.25 14.50 -45.56
CA ARG A 272 -10.16 14.38 -46.72
C ARG A 272 -9.46 14.22 -48.05
N SER A 273 -8.20 14.64 -48.19
CA SER A 273 -7.45 14.60 -49.46
C SER A 273 -6.67 13.31 -49.73
N GLY A 274 -6.83 12.27 -48.90
CA GLY A 274 -6.58 10.88 -49.30
C GLY A 274 -5.18 10.48 -49.79
N GLN A 275 -4.11 11.18 -49.40
CA GLN A 275 -2.74 10.79 -49.77
C GLN A 275 -2.19 9.69 -48.86
N ALA A 276 -2.33 8.44 -49.29
CA ALA A 276 -1.49 7.35 -48.80
C ALA A 276 -0.07 7.50 -49.37
N THR A 277 0.94 7.51 -48.50
CA THR A 277 2.35 7.40 -48.90
C THR A 277 2.73 5.92 -48.92
N ASN A 278 3.01 5.37 -50.11
CA ASN A 278 3.52 4.01 -50.23
C ASN A 278 4.87 3.88 -49.50
N GLY A 279 5.05 2.78 -48.75
CA GLY A 279 6.34 2.44 -48.19
C GLY A 279 7.30 1.99 -49.30
N THR A 280 8.48 2.59 -49.35
CA THR A 280 9.59 2.13 -50.20
C THR A 280 10.34 1.01 -49.49
N ASP A 281 10.18 -0.20 -50.01
CA ASP A 281 11.02 -1.35 -49.71
C ASP A 281 12.41 -1.10 -50.33
N GLU A 282 13.50 -1.18 -49.55
CA GLU A 282 14.85 -1.23 -50.12
C GLU A 282 15.79 -2.09 -49.27
N LYS A 283 16.56 -2.95 -49.95
CA LYS A 283 17.42 -3.96 -49.33
C LYS A 283 18.85 -3.46 -49.15
N ARG A 284 19.44 -3.73 -47.98
CA ARG A 284 20.78 -4.34 -47.91
C ARG A 284 21.03 -5.06 -46.60
#